data_AF-A0AAE1M643-F1
#
_entry.id   AF-A0AAE1M643-F1
#
_cell.length_a   1.000
_cell.length_b   1.000
_cell.length_c   1.000
_cell.angle_alpha   90.00
_cell.angle_beta   90.00
_cell.angle_gamma   90.00
#
_symmetry.space_group_name_H-M   'P 1'
#
loop_
_entity.id
_entity.type
_entity.pdbx_description
1 polymer ?
#
loop_
_entity_poly.entity_id
_entity_poly.type
_entity_poly.pdbx_seq_one_letter_code
_entity_poly.pdbx_strand_id
1 'polypeptide(L)'
;MASFIIHKPRQRLPFTKAALKTLESIGELDHFLLKHRKDYTDLHRTTEQERDSIEHEVSSFIKTCQQQIDVLKNSINDEEENSKGWLGIAAAKSNADTIAHKHGVVLILSERLHSVTAQFDQLRAVRFQDAINRAIPRRKLNCMTKKDSAEASNSGNMELRETDESRNEPLRVQQQLLDDETRALQVELTGLLYAVQETETKMVEMSALNHLLSTHVLHQAQQIELLYDQAVEATKNVELGNKELSQAIQRNSSSRTFLLLFLFVLTFSVIFLDWYS
;
A
#
# COMPACT_ATOMS: atom_id res chain seq x y z
N MET A 1 -22.55 45.08 22.97
CA MET A 1 -21.25 44.46 22.64
C MET A 1 -21.48 42.96 22.52
N ALA A 2 -21.34 42.39 21.31
CA ALA A 2 -21.61 40.98 21.06
C ALA A 2 -20.44 40.14 21.60
N SER A 3 -20.71 39.27 22.58
CA SER A 3 -19.74 38.31 23.08
C SER A 3 -19.48 37.26 21.99
N PHE A 4 -18.28 37.29 21.41
CA PHE A 4 -17.77 36.17 20.63
C PHE A 4 -17.73 34.94 21.53
N ILE A 5 -18.59 33.96 21.26
CA ILE A 5 -18.52 32.63 21.87
C ILE A 5 -17.32 31.94 21.23
N ILE A 6 -16.12 32.25 21.72
CA ILE A 6 -14.91 31.49 21.40
C ILE A 6 -15.09 30.14 22.10
N HIS A 7 -15.50 29.15 21.32
CA HIS A 7 -15.60 27.78 21.80
C HIS A 7 -14.19 27.36 22.26
N LYS A 8 -14.05 26.98 23.54
CA LYS A 8 -12.82 26.40 24.07
C LYS A 8 -12.36 25.29 23.11
N PRO A 9 -11.10 25.28 22.62
CA PRO A 9 -10.66 24.26 21.69
C PRO A 9 -10.94 22.91 22.32
N ARG A 10 -11.83 22.15 21.68
CA ARG A 10 -12.22 20.80 22.11
C ARG A 10 -10.92 20.03 22.26
N GLN A 11 -10.57 19.65 23.49
CA GLN A 11 -9.33 18.91 23.76
C GLN A 11 -9.29 17.73 22.78
N ARG A 12 -8.27 17.70 21.90
CA ARG A 12 -8.17 16.68 20.87
C ARG A 12 -8.09 15.33 21.59
N LEU A 13 -9.09 14.48 21.34
CA LEU A 13 -9.13 13.12 21.87
C LEU A 13 -7.83 12.39 21.49
N PRO A 14 -7.32 11.49 22.33
CA PRO A 14 -6.07 10.75 22.06
C PRO A 14 -6.11 10.08 20.68
N PHE A 15 -7.25 9.52 20.31
CA PHE A 15 -7.54 8.98 18.97
C PHE A 15 -7.27 10.01 17.85
N THR A 16 -7.88 11.20 17.94
CA THR A 16 -7.70 12.24 16.90
C THR A 16 -6.26 12.72 16.78
N LYS A 17 -5.51 12.74 17.89
CA LYS A 17 -4.08 13.10 17.86
C LYS A 17 -3.26 12.02 17.14
N ALA A 18 -3.54 10.75 17.43
CA ALA A 18 -2.89 9.62 16.76
C ALA A 18 -3.22 9.58 15.27
N ALA A 19 -4.50 9.75 14.89
CA ALA A 19 -4.94 9.80 13.49
C ALA A 19 -4.26 10.92 12.70
N LEU A 20 -4.12 12.11 13.28
CA LEU A 20 -3.40 13.23 12.64
C LEU A 20 -1.91 12.93 12.46
N LYS A 21 -1.27 12.28 13.44
CA LYS A 21 0.13 11.85 13.33
C LYS A 21 0.31 10.83 12.19
N THR A 22 -0.63 9.91 12.03
CA THR A 22 -0.64 8.95 10.92
C THR A 22 -0.80 9.64 9.58
N LEU A 23 -1.70 10.62 9.49
CA LEU A 23 -1.87 11.42 8.28
C LEU A 23 -0.58 12.17 7.91
N GLU A 24 0.10 12.76 8.89
CA GLU A 24 1.39 13.44 8.70
C GLU A 24 2.46 12.46 8.20
N SER A 25 2.55 11.27 8.78
CA SER A 25 3.48 10.21 8.36
C SER A 25 3.23 9.76 6.91
N ILE A 26 1.95 9.61 6.50
CA ILE A 26 1.58 9.30 5.11
C ILE A 26 1.96 10.45 4.17
N GLY A 27 1.79 11.70 4.60
CA GLY A 27 2.19 12.88 3.84
C GLY A 27 3.71 12.99 3.65
N GLU A 28 4.49 12.64 4.68
CA GLU A 28 5.95 12.56 4.59
C GLU A 28 6.38 11.49 3.58
N LEU A 29 5.73 10.33 3.58
CA LEU A 29 5.97 9.26 2.60
C LEU A 29 5.67 9.74 1.17
N ASP A 30 4.53 10.40 0.95
CA ASP A 30 4.17 10.92 -0.38
C ASP A 30 5.18 11.97 -0.87
N HIS A 31 5.59 12.90 0.00
CA HIS A 31 6.63 13.88 -0.32
C HIS A 31 7.98 13.22 -0.63
N PHE A 32 8.36 12.20 0.14
CA PHE A 32 9.58 11.43 -0.09
C PHE A 32 9.55 10.75 -1.47
N LEU A 33 8.44 10.11 -1.83
CA LEU A 33 8.25 9.48 -3.14
C LEU A 33 8.32 10.49 -4.28
N LEU A 34 7.68 11.66 -4.13
CA LEU A 34 7.72 12.72 -5.14
C LEU A 34 9.15 13.26 -5.36
N LYS A 35 9.91 13.44 -4.27
CA LYS A 35 11.30 13.89 -4.33
C LYS A 35 12.19 12.88 -5.06
N HIS A 36 12.04 11.60 -4.73
CA HIS A 36 12.86 10.52 -5.26
C HIS A 36 12.34 9.91 -6.56
N ARG A 37 11.18 10.35 -7.07
CA ARG A 37 10.59 9.82 -8.31
C ARG A 37 11.55 9.84 -9.50
N LYS A 38 12.19 10.99 -9.75
CA LYS A 38 13.13 11.15 -10.87
C LYS A 38 14.40 10.35 -10.66
N ASP A 39 14.89 10.34 -9.42
CA ASP A 39 16.07 9.57 -9.02
C ASP A 39 15.81 8.06 -9.14
N TYR A 40 14.57 7.61 -8.96
CA TYR A 40 14.17 6.22 -9.08
C TYR A 40 13.96 5.79 -10.54
N THR A 41 13.37 6.65 -11.39
CA THR A 41 13.11 6.33 -12.80
C THR A 41 14.31 6.51 -13.73
N ASP A 42 15.21 7.46 -13.45
CA ASP A 42 16.33 7.75 -14.34
C ASP A 42 17.50 6.79 -14.09
N LEU A 43 17.71 5.86 -15.04
CA LEU A 43 18.73 4.81 -14.97
C LEU A 43 20.16 5.36 -14.73
N HIS A 44 20.47 6.54 -15.27
CA HIS A 44 21.81 7.15 -15.25
C HIS A 44 22.06 8.11 -14.08
N ARG A 45 21.04 8.36 -13.25
CA ARG A 45 21.09 9.37 -12.19
C ARG A 45 21.42 8.78 -10.82
N THR A 46 21.09 7.52 -10.61
CA THR A 46 21.31 6.79 -9.34
C THR A 46 21.88 5.40 -9.57
N THR A 47 22.60 4.92 -8.57
CA THR A 47 23.10 3.54 -8.52
C THR A 47 21.99 2.57 -8.11
N GLU A 48 22.11 1.30 -8.48
CA GLU A 48 21.15 0.25 -8.08
C GLU A 48 21.02 0.14 -6.55
N GLN A 49 22.13 0.30 -5.82
CA GLN A 49 22.16 0.25 -4.37
C GLN A 49 21.43 1.44 -3.71
N GLU A 50 21.48 2.64 -4.30
CA GLU A 50 20.69 3.79 -3.83
C GLU A 50 19.20 3.57 -4.06
N ARG A 51 18.81 2.94 -5.18
CA ARG A 51 17.41 2.60 -5.45
C ARG A 51 16.88 1.59 -4.43
N ASP A 52 17.64 0.56 -4.12
CA ASP A 52 17.24 -0.44 -3.13
C ASP A 52 17.14 0.17 -1.71
N SER A 53 18.00 1.14 -1.39
CA SER A 53 17.87 1.92 -0.14
C SER A 53 16.56 2.72 -0.10
N ILE A 54 16.19 3.38 -1.21
CA ILE A 54 14.91 4.10 -1.32
C ILE A 54 13.75 3.12 -1.14
N GLU A 55 13.80 1.93 -1.75
CA GLU A 55 12.74 0.93 -1.57
C GLU A 55 12.62 0.44 -0.15
N HIS A 56 13.75 0.18 0.51
CA HIS A 56 13.76 -0.25 1.90
C HIS A 56 13.15 0.82 2.82
N GLU A 57 13.51 2.09 2.62
CA GLU A 57 12.97 3.22 3.37
C GLU A 57 11.46 3.36 3.17
N VAL A 58 10.97 3.31 1.93
CA VAL A 58 9.53 3.34 1.62
C VAL A 58 8.80 2.18 2.28
N SER A 59 9.34 0.96 2.21
CA SER A 59 8.75 -0.20 2.85
C SER A 59 8.71 -0.07 4.37
N SER A 60 9.71 0.56 4.98
CA SER A 60 9.71 0.87 6.41
C SER A 60 8.59 1.85 6.76
N PHE A 61 8.45 2.95 6.01
CA PHE A 61 7.38 3.93 6.21
C PHE A 61 5.98 3.32 6.08
N ILE A 62 5.75 2.51 5.04
CA ILE A 62 4.45 1.84 4.84
C ILE A 62 4.14 0.91 6.01
N LYS A 63 5.11 0.10 6.47
CA LYS A 63 4.93 -0.77 7.65
C LYS A 63 4.58 0.03 8.90
N THR A 64 5.26 1.15 9.14
CA THR A 64 4.96 2.02 10.29
C THR A 64 3.55 2.61 10.17
N CYS A 65 3.13 3.07 8.99
CA CYS A 65 1.78 3.59 8.78
C CYS A 65 0.72 2.51 8.99
N GLN A 66 0.93 1.29 8.47
CA GLN A 66 0.04 0.15 8.70
C GLN A 66 -0.13 -0.14 10.20
N GLN A 67 0.97 -0.20 10.95
CA GLN A 67 0.94 -0.44 12.40
C GLN A 67 0.16 0.65 13.14
N GLN A 68 0.33 1.92 12.76
CA GLN A 68 -0.42 3.02 13.37
C GLN A 68 -1.93 2.91 13.05
N ILE A 69 -2.29 2.53 11.83
CA ILE A 69 -3.69 2.28 11.42
C ILE A 69 -4.27 1.10 12.21
N ASP A 70 -3.52 0.02 12.40
CA ASP A 70 -3.95 -1.13 13.20
C ASP A 70 -4.17 -0.76 14.67
N VAL A 71 -3.29 0.05 15.26
CA VAL A 71 -3.48 0.57 16.63
C VAL A 71 -4.75 1.42 16.72
N LEU A 72 -5.00 2.28 15.73
CA LEU A 72 -6.24 3.06 15.67
C LEU A 72 -7.48 2.16 15.56
N LYS A 73 -7.45 1.16 14.67
CA LYS A 73 -8.52 0.17 14.51
C LYS A 73 -8.79 -0.57 15.82
N ASN A 74 -7.75 -1.13 16.46
CA ASN A 74 -7.89 -1.87 17.71
C ASN A 74 -8.43 -0.98 18.84
N SER A 75 -8.01 0.28 18.90
CA SER A 75 -8.56 1.24 19.89
C SER A 75 -10.06 1.49 19.74
N ILE A 76 -10.61 1.32 18.53
CA ILE A 76 -12.06 1.43 18.30
C ILE A 76 -12.77 0.16 18.78
N ASN A 77 -12.22 -1.01 18.44
CA ASN A 77 -12.76 -2.30 18.89
C ASN A 77 -12.77 -2.41 20.41
N ASP A 78 -11.70 -1.99 21.09
CA ASP A 78 -11.60 -1.99 22.56
C ASP A 78 -12.67 -1.07 23.18
N GLU A 79 -12.91 0.10 22.59
CA GLU A 79 -13.99 0.99 23.04
C GLU A 79 -15.37 0.38 22.81
N GLU A 80 -15.57 -0.32 21.70
CA GLU A 80 -16.83 -1.01 21.40
C GLU A 80 -17.10 -2.14 22.41
N GLU A 81 -16.09 -2.97 22.71
CA GLU A 81 -16.19 -4.04 23.72
C GLU A 81 -16.45 -3.48 25.13
N ASN A 82 -15.73 -2.43 25.54
CA ASN A 82 -15.92 -1.81 26.85
C ASN A 82 -17.28 -1.09 26.98
N SER A 83 -17.84 -0.61 25.86
CA SER A 83 -19.15 0.05 25.85
C SER A 83 -20.32 -0.94 26.00
N LYS A 84 -20.09 -2.25 25.78
CA LYS A 84 -21.06 -3.34 26.02
C LYS A 84 -21.13 -3.70 27.51
N GLY A 85 -21.52 -2.75 28.36
CA GLY A 85 -21.76 -3.01 29.80
C GLY A 85 -22.96 -3.94 30.05
N TRP A 86 -23.00 -4.60 31.23
CA TRP A 86 -23.96 -5.64 31.69
C TRP A 86 -25.43 -5.45 31.25
N LEU A 87 -25.91 -4.21 31.09
CA LEU A 87 -27.30 -3.89 30.74
C LEU A 87 -27.51 -3.23 29.38
N GLY A 88 -26.47 -3.02 28.55
CA GLY A 88 -26.60 -2.61 27.13
C GLY A 88 -27.29 -1.28 26.80
N ILE A 89 -27.71 -0.47 27.78
CA ILE A 89 -28.72 0.60 27.54
C ILE A 89 -28.19 2.04 27.60
N ALA A 90 -27.05 2.36 28.22
CA ALA A 90 -26.86 3.73 28.72
C ALA A 90 -26.17 4.79 27.82
N ALA A 91 -25.67 4.48 26.61
CA ALA A 91 -25.00 5.50 25.77
C ALA A 91 -25.03 5.24 24.23
N ALA A 92 -26.00 4.47 23.74
CA ALA A 92 -25.94 3.91 22.37
C ALA A 92 -25.89 4.96 21.24
N LYS A 93 -26.60 6.10 21.36
CA LYS A 93 -26.66 7.09 20.26
C LYS A 93 -25.36 7.87 20.08
N SER A 94 -24.81 8.45 21.15
CA SER A 94 -23.54 9.19 21.07
C SER A 94 -22.37 8.27 20.73
N ASN A 95 -22.43 7.00 21.14
CA ASN A 95 -21.36 6.05 20.88
C ASN A 95 -21.41 5.51 19.45
N ALA A 96 -22.58 5.17 18.90
CA ALA A 96 -22.69 4.69 17.52
C ALA A 96 -22.20 5.73 16.50
N ASP A 97 -22.66 6.98 16.61
CA ASP A 97 -22.21 8.09 15.76
C ASP A 97 -20.69 8.30 15.87
N THR A 98 -20.15 8.20 17.09
CA THR A 98 -18.71 8.38 17.34
C THR A 98 -17.88 7.22 16.79
N ILE A 99 -18.36 5.98 16.92
CA ILE A 99 -17.71 4.78 16.40
C ILE A 99 -17.70 4.80 14.87
N ALA A 100 -18.83 5.12 14.23
CA ALA A 100 -18.91 5.28 12.77
C ALA A 100 -17.96 6.38 12.27
N HIS A 101 -17.92 7.52 12.96
CA HIS A 101 -16.95 8.58 12.64
C HIS A 101 -15.50 8.09 12.76
N LYS A 102 -15.15 7.36 13.83
CA LYS A 102 -13.79 6.84 14.03
C LYS A 102 -13.41 5.82 12.95
N HIS A 103 -14.29 4.89 12.60
CA HIS A 103 -14.07 3.97 11.49
C HIS A 103 -13.90 4.71 10.16
N GLY A 104 -14.68 5.77 9.91
CA GLY A 104 -14.55 6.60 8.71
C GLY A 104 -13.19 7.30 8.64
N VAL A 105 -12.66 7.80 9.77
CA VAL A 105 -11.31 8.37 9.82
C VAL A 105 -10.25 7.32 9.46
N VAL A 106 -10.35 6.11 10.02
CA VAL A 106 -9.41 5.02 9.75
C VAL A 106 -9.50 4.57 8.27
N LEU A 107 -10.70 4.56 7.69
CA LEU A 107 -10.93 4.27 6.27
C LEU A 107 -10.24 5.29 5.35
N ILE A 108 -10.38 6.58 5.66
CA ILE A 108 -9.72 7.63 4.88
C ILE A 108 -8.20 7.48 4.98
N LEU A 109 -7.66 7.17 6.16
CA LEU A 109 -6.22 6.95 6.32
C LEU A 109 -5.72 5.73 5.55
N SER A 110 -6.45 4.61 5.56
CA SER A 110 -6.08 3.40 4.82
C SER A 110 -6.16 3.61 3.31
N GLU A 111 -7.17 4.32 2.82
CA GLU A 111 -7.30 4.68 1.40
C GLU A 111 -6.14 5.58 0.94
N ARG A 112 -5.77 6.58 1.76
CA ARG A 112 -4.61 7.45 1.47
C ARG A 112 -3.32 6.66 1.43
N LEU A 113 -3.07 5.79 2.41
CA LEU A 113 -1.90 4.92 2.41
C LEU A 113 -1.89 4.02 1.17
N HIS A 114 -3.01 3.40 0.84
CA HIS A 114 -3.14 2.55 -0.35
C HIS A 114 -2.84 3.32 -1.64
N SER A 115 -3.35 4.54 -1.79
CA SER A 115 -3.09 5.38 -2.96
C SER A 115 -1.58 5.66 -3.13
N VAL A 116 -0.88 6.00 -2.04
CA VAL A 116 0.57 6.25 -2.07
C VAL A 116 1.35 4.98 -2.37
N THR A 117 0.97 3.86 -1.76
CA THR A 117 1.58 2.54 -2.03
C THR A 117 1.36 2.10 -3.49
N ALA A 118 0.17 2.32 -4.05
CA ALA A 118 -0.13 2.00 -5.45
C ALA A 118 0.69 2.85 -6.44
N GLN A 119 0.90 4.14 -6.14
CA GLN A 119 1.79 4.99 -6.94
C GLN A 119 3.23 4.47 -6.93
N PHE A 120 3.71 4.02 -5.78
CA PHE A 120 5.06 3.46 -5.67
C PHE A 120 5.20 2.13 -6.43
N ASP A 121 4.20 1.25 -6.35
CA ASP A 121 4.20 0.00 -7.11
C ASP A 121 4.21 0.23 -8.63
N GLN A 122 3.56 1.28 -9.12
CA GLN A 122 3.64 1.67 -10.53
C GLN A 122 5.07 2.08 -10.93
N LEU A 123 5.76 2.87 -10.09
CA LEU A 123 7.16 3.23 -10.33
C LEU A 123 8.04 1.99 -10.34
N ARG A 124 7.82 1.07 -9.40
CA ARG A 124 8.56 -0.19 -9.34
C ARG A 124 8.31 -1.03 -10.60
N ALA A 125 7.07 -1.16 -11.07
CA ALA A 125 6.74 -1.94 -12.25
C ALA A 125 7.50 -1.47 -13.51
N VAL A 126 7.72 -0.16 -13.66
CA VAL A 126 8.54 0.40 -14.75
C VAL A 126 9.99 -0.08 -14.64
N ARG A 127 10.60 -0.07 -13.44
CA ARG A 127 11.95 -0.62 -13.19
C ARG A 127 12.03 -2.10 -13.56
N PHE A 128 11.04 -2.90 -13.17
CA PHE A 128 11.00 -4.33 -13.52
C PHE A 128 10.96 -4.54 -15.02
N GLN A 129 10.12 -3.79 -15.71
CA GLN A 129 10.01 -3.90 -17.16
C GLN A 129 11.32 -3.51 -17.85
N ASP A 130 12.01 -2.48 -17.39
CA ASP A 130 13.30 -2.05 -17.93
C ASP A 130 14.42 -3.06 -17.66
N ALA A 131 14.43 -3.68 -16.47
CA ALA A 131 15.38 -4.75 -16.14
C ALA A 131 15.16 -5.98 -17.02
N ILE A 132 13.91 -6.42 -17.22
CA ILE A 132 13.56 -7.52 -18.13
C ILE A 132 13.98 -7.21 -19.57
N ASN A 133 13.68 -6.00 -20.05
CA ASN A 133 14.05 -5.56 -21.40
C ASN A 133 15.58 -5.51 -21.62
N ARG A 134 16.37 -5.33 -20.55
CA ARG A 134 17.84 -5.39 -20.56
C ARG A 134 18.39 -6.82 -20.50
N ALA A 135 17.79 -7.66 -19.66
CA ALA A 135 18.22 -9.04 -19.44
C ALA A 135 17.91 -9.95 -20.64
N ILE A 136 16.92 -9.61 -21.47
CA ILE A 136 16.70 -10.29 -22.75
C ILE A 136 17.89 -9.95 -23.67
N PRO A 137 18.80 -10.91 -23.94
CA PRO A 137 19.97 -10.63 -24.76
C PRO A 137 19.49 -10.20 -26.13
N ARG A 138 19.84 -8.97 -26.52
CA ARG A 138 19.77 -8.54 -27.92
C ARG A 138 20.66 -9.49 -28.72
N ARG A 139 20.09 -10.57 -29.24
CA ARG A 139 20.65 -11.37 -30.33
C ARG A 139 20.76 -10.49 -31.58
N LYS A 140 21.71 -9.56 -31.57
CA LYS A 140 22.34 -9.06 -32.78
C LYS A 140 23.78 -9.54 -32.73
N LEU A 141 23.91 -10.83 -33.06
CA LEU A 141 25.14 -11.38 -33.58
C LEU A 141 25.50 -10.54 -34.80
N ASN A 142 26.38 -9.54 -34.62
CA ASN A 142 26.95 -8.81 -35.74
C ASN A 142 27.83 -9.82 -36.48
N CYS A 143 27.26 -10.31 -37.59
CA CYS A 143 27.88 -11.11 -38.60
C CYS A 143 29.26 -10.52 -38.94
N MET A 144 30.29 -11.35 -38.85
CA MET A 144 31.61 -11.05 -39.38
C MET A 144 31.49 -10.74 -40.87
N THR A 145 31.66 -9.47 -41.26
CA THR A 145 32.13 -9.12 -42.60
C THR A 145 33.62 -8.81 -42.52
N LYS A 146 34.42 -9.87 -42.30
CA LYS A 146 35.73 -10.00 -42.93
C LYS A 146 35.58 -11.08 -43.99
N LYS A 147 35.35 -10.67 -45.23
CA LYS A 147 35.49 -11.53 -46.40
C LYS A 147 36.79 -11.09 -47.08
N ASP A 148 37.86 -11.81 -46.80
CA ASP A 148 39.11 -11.65 -47.52
C ASP A 148 38.98 -12.22 -48.94
N SER A 149 39.57 -11.45 -49.87
CA SER A 149 40.30 -11.88 -51.06
C SER A 149 39.55 -12.49 -52.26
N ALA A 150 39.53 -11.70 -53.33
CA ALA A 150 39.90 -12.17 -54.66
C ALA A 150 40.57 -10.99 -55.40
N GLU A 151 41.89 -11.05 -55.62
CA GLU A 151 42.45 -11.16 -56.98
C GLU A 151 44.00 -11.14 -56.97
N ALA A 152 44.53 -11.70 -58.06
CA ALA A 152 45.86 -12.25 -58.24
C ALA A 152 46.99 -11.24 -58.38
N SER A 153 48.24 -11.71 -58.17
CA SER A 153 49.37 -11.45 -59.07
C SER A 153 50.53 -12.42 -58.83
N ASN A 154 51.32 -12.57 -59.88
CA ASN A 154 52.07 -13.75 -60.32
C ASN A 154 53.58 -13.67 -60.03
N SER A 155 54.24 -14.84 -60.10
CA SER A 155 55.58 -15.09 -60.68
C SER A 155 56.79 -15.29 -59.74
N GLY A 156 57.41 -16.48 -59.87
CA GLY A 156 58.83 -16.56 -60.21
C GLY A 156 59.81 -17.27 -59.25
N ASN A 157 60.10 -18.54 -59.57
CA ASN A 157 61.42 -19.22 -59.53
C ASN A 157 62.19 -19.54 -58.21
N MET A 158 62.38 -20.86 -58.04
CA MET A 158 63.66 -21.61 -58.03
C MET A 158 64.51 -21.71 -56.74
N GLU A 159 64.56 -22.97 -56.26
CA GLU A 159 65.65 -23.74 -55.65
C GLU A 159 66.47 -23.29 -54.42
N LEU A 160 66.59 -24.28 -53.52
CA LEU A 160 67.78 -24.73 -52.76
C LEU A 160 68.07 -24.15 -51.36
N ARG A 161 68.33 -25.12 -50.47
CA ARG A 161 69.18 -25.13 -49.25
C ARG A 161 68.57 -24.74 -47.89
N GLU A 162 68.30 -25.81 -47.13
CA GLU A 162 68.65 -26.11 -45.73
C GLU A 162 68.89 -24.99 -44.71
N THR A 163 68.28 -25.24 -43.53
CA THR A 163 68.60 -24.74 -42.18
C THR A 163 67.83 -23.51 -41.72
N ASP A 164 66.76 -23.71 -40.92
CA ASP A 164 66.60 -23.04 -39.62
C ASP A 164 65.45 -23.67 -38.79
N GLU A 165 65.78 -24.41 -37.72
CA GLU A 165 64.83 -24.95 -36.73
C GLU A 165 64.30 -23.88 -35.74
N SER A 166 64.61 -22.59 -35.94
CA SER A 166 64.47 -21.57 -34.88
C SER A 166 63.24 -20.65 -34.99
N ARG A 167 62.23 -20.94 -35.82
CA ARG A 167 61.09 -20.02 -36.07
C ARG A 167 59.71 -20.48 -35.54
N ASN A 168 59.62 -21.62 -34.87
CA ASN A 168 58.34 -22.18 -34.42
C ASN A 168 58.02 -21.93 -32.92
N GLU A 169 58.99 -21.51 -32.11
CA GLU A 169 58.74 -21.16 -30.70
C GLU A 169 57.96 -19.87 -30.46
N PRO A 170 58.22 -18.72 -31.14
CA PRO A 170 57.52 -17.48 -30.81
C PRO A 170 56.03 -17.50 -31.22
N LEU A 171 55.66 -18.28 -32.25
CA LEU A 171 54.28 -18.43 -32.71
C LEU A 171 53.43 -19.28 -31.75
N ARG A 172 53.99 -20.35 -31.20
CA ARG A 172 53.30 -21.19 -30.20
C ARG A 172 53.03 -20.45 -28.90
N VAL A 173 54.00 -19.66 -28.44
CA VAL A 173 53.85 -18.85 -27.22
C VAL A 173 52.81 -17.74 -27.43
N GLN A 174 52.77 -17.11 -28.61
CA GLN A 174 51.75 -16.11 -28.94
C GLN A 174 50.34 -16.72 -29.01
N GLN A 175 50.21 -17.92 -29.54
CA GLN A 175 48.92 -18.62 -29.66
C GLN A 175 48.43 -19.13 -28.30
N GLN A 176 49.35 -19.57 -27.45
CA GLN A 176 49.05 -19.97 -26.08
C GLN A 176 48.67 -18.76 -25.21
N LEU A 177 49.30 -17.59 -25.40
CA LEU A 177 48.93 -16.34 -24.74
C LEU A 177 47.53 -15.88 -25.14
N LEU A 178 47.18 -15.98 -26.43
CA LEU A 178 45.84 -15.67 -26.94
C LEU A 178 44.78 -16.61 -26.36
N ASP A 179 45.06 -17.91 -26.27
CA ASP A 179 44.15 -18.87 -25.63
C ASP A 179 43.98 -18.57 -24.13
N ASP A 180 45.03 -18.14 -23.44
CA ASP A 180 44.98 -17.75 -22.03
C ASP A 180 44.19 -16.46 -21.81
N GLU A 181 44.35 -15.44 -22.67
CA GLU A 181 43.52 -14.23 -22.68
C GLU A 181 42.05 -14.57 -22.96
N THR A 182 41.78 -15.47 -23.91
CA THR A 182 40.41 -15.88 -24.24
C THR A 182 39.75 -16.61 -23.06
N ARG A 183 40.50 -17.45 -22.35
CA ARG A 183 40.05 -18.13 -21.13
C ARG A 183 39.84 -17.14 -19.97
N ALA A 184 40.76 -16.20 -19.78
CA ALA A 184 40.63 -15.15 -18.76
C ALA A 184 39.37 -14.30 -18.99
N LEU A 185 39.12 -13.89 -20.24
CA LEU A 185 37.91 -13.16 -20.63
C LEU A 185 36.64 -13.98 -20.45
N GLN A 186 36.68 -15.29 -20.73
CA GLN A 186 35.54 -16.17 -20.48
C GLN A 186 35.24 -16.30 -18.99
N VAL A 187 36.27 -16.43 -18.15
CA VAL A 187 36.11 -16.49 -16.69
C VAL A 187 35.57 -15.16 -16.15
N GLU A 188 36.07 -14.03 -16.63
CA GLU A 188 35.58 -12.70 -16.27
C GLU A 188 34.11 -12.49 -16.70
N LEU A 189 33.77 -12.84 -17.95
CA LEU A 189 32.38 -12.79 -18.45
C LEU A 189 31.44 -13.71 -17.66
N THR A 190 31.91 -14.90 -17.30
CA THR A 190 31.14 -15.85 -16.48
C THR A 190 30.96 -15.32 -15.07
N GLY A 191 32.00 -14.69 -14.49
CA GLY A 191 31.93 -14.02 -13.19
C GLY A 191 30.98 -12.82 -13.19
N LEU A 192 31.03 -11.99 -14.23
CA LEU A 192 30.10 -10.88 -14.42
C LEU A 192 28.66 -11.37 -14.62
N LEU A 193 28.45 -12.44 -15.38
CA LEU A 193 27.14 -13.05 -15.55
C LEU A 193 26.58 -13.58 -14.22
N TYR A 194 27.40 -14.26 -13.42
CA TYR A 194 26.96 -14.73 -12.10
C TYR A 194 26.64 -13.57 -11.16
N ALA A 195 27.46 -12.52 -11.15
CA ALA A 195 27.18 -11.32 -10.35
C ALA A 195 25.89 -10.61 -10.80
N VAL A 196 25.63 -10.53 -12.11
CA VAL A 196 24.38 -10.00 -12.67
C VAL A 196 23.18 -10.88 -12.31
N GLN A 197 23.33 -12.19 -12.34
CA GLN A 197 22.25 -13.12 -12.01
C GLN A 197 21.93 -13.15 -10.50
N GLU A 198 22.94 -12.99 -9.64
CA GLU A 198 22.76 -12.87 -8.20
C GLU A 198 22.09 -11.54 -7.82
N THR A 199 22.48 -10.45 -8.49
CA THR A 199 21.83 -9.13 -8.30
C THR A 199 20.40 -9.14 -8.83
N GLU A 200 20.14 -9.78 -9.97
CA GLU A 200 18.80 -9.98 -10.52
C GLU A 200 17.89 -10.76 -9.56
N THR A 201 18.37 -11.88 -9.02
CA THR A 201 17.56 -12.70 -8.09
C THR A 201 17.23 -11.94 -6.80
N LYS A 202 18.20 -11.24 -6.19
CA LYS A 202 17.94 -10.39 -5.01
C LYS A 202 16.94 -9.27 -5.29
N MET A 203 17.00 -8.65 -6.47
CA MET A 203 16.04 -7.60 -6.88
C MET A 203 14.61 -8.16 -7.04
N VAL A 204 14.49 -9.35 -7.63
CA VAL A 204 13.20 -10.04 -7.81
C VAL A 204 12.57 -10.42 -6.47
N GLU A 205 13.36 -10.95 -5.53
CA GLU A 205 12.88 -11.31 -4.18
C GLU A 205 12.40 -10.09 -3.38
N MET A 206 13.19 -9.00 -3.39
CA MET A 206 12.82 -7.76 -2.68
C MET A 206 11.54 -7.15 -3.23
N SER A 207 11.33 -7.22 -4.54
CA SER A 207 10.10 -6.76 -5.18
C SER A 207 8.90 -7.62 -4.88
N ALA A 208 9.07 -8.95 -4.82
CA ALA A 208 8.00 -9.85 -4.41
C ALA A 208 7.54 -9.54 -2.97
N LEU A 209 8.48 -9.33 -2.04
CA LEU A 209 8.15 -8.95 -0.66
C LEU A 209 7.42 -7.62 -0.57
N ASN A 210 7.90 -6.61 -1.30
CA ASN A 210 7.26 -5.31 -1.29
C ASN A 210 5.89 -5.32 -1.99
N HIS A 211 5.70 -6.15 -3.02
CA HIS A 211 4.38 -6.35 -3.63
C HIS A 211 3.38 -6.99 -2.65
N LEU A 212 3.83 -7.96 -1.85
CA LEU A 212 3.00 -8.54 -0.77
C LEU A 212 2.61 -7.51 0.30
N LEU A 213 3.49 -6.55 0.59
CA LEU A 213 3.15 -5.44 1.48
C LEU A 213 1.98 -4.62 0.91
N SER A 214 2.03 -4.29 -0.38
CA SER A 214 0.99 -3.52 -1.05
C SER A 214 -0.35 -4.25 -1.11
N THR A 215 -0.35 -5.56 -1.35
CA THR A 215 -1.57 -6.37 -1.28
C THR A 215 -2.13 -6.42 0.14
N HIS A 216 -1.27 -6.45 1.17
CA HIS A 216 -1.71 -6.35 2.55
C HIS A 216 -2.33 -4.97 2.87
N VAL A 217 -1.76 -3.87 2.38
CA VAL A 217 -2.36 -2.52 2.51
C VAL A 217 -3.76 -2.49 1.89
N LEU A 218 -3.91 -3.02 0.67
CA LEU A 218 -5.21 -3.11 -0.01
C LEU A 218 -6.21 -3.93 0.83
N HIS A 219 -5.81 -5.11 1.28
CA HIS A 219 -6.68 -5.98 2.06
C HIS A 219 -7.11 -5.33 3.38
N GLN A 220 -6.18 -4.66 4.07
CA GLN A 220 -6.48 -3.90 5.29
C GLN A 220 -7.53 -2.80 5.02
N ALA A 221 -7.41 -2.07 3.90
CA ALA A 221 -8.39 -1.05 3.53
C ALA A 221 -9.80 -1.63 3.31
N GLN A 222 -9.91 -2.75 2.59
CA GLN A 222 -11.19 -3.45 2.36
C GLN A 222 -11.82 -3.95 3.68
N GLN A 223 -11.01 -4.50 4.59
CA GLN A 223 -11.49 -4.90 5.91
C GLN A 223 -12.04 -3.71 6.70
N ILE A 224 -11.39 -2.54 6.63
CA ILE A 224 -11.83 -1.33 7.31
C ILE A 224 -13.12 -0.77 6.70
N GLU A 225 -13.30 -0.88 5.39
CA GLU A 225 -14.52 -0.49 4.69
C GLU A 225 -15.73 -1.27 5.21
N LEU A 226 -15.60 -2.59 5.34
CA LEU A 226 -16.66 -3.42 5.90
C LEU A 226 -17.01 -3.04 7.35
N LEU A 227 -16.00 -2.72 8.18
CA LEU A 227 -16.23 -2.24 9.55
C LEU A 227 -16.95 -0.88 9.57
N TYR A 228 -16.62 0.01 8.64
CA TYR A 228 -17.29 1.30 8.50
C TYR A 228 -18.76 1.12 8.12
N ASP A 229 -19.07 0.29 7.12
CA ASP A 229 -20.44 0.01 6.70
C ASP A 229 -21.28 -0.57 7.84
N GLN A 230 -20.71 -1.52 8.60
CA GLN A 230 -21.35 -2.07 9.79
C GLN A 230 -21.63 -1.01 10.85
N ALA A 231 -20.69 -0.09 11.09
CA ALA A 231 -20.87 1.00 12.06
C ALA A 231 -21.95 2.00 11.60
N VAL A 232 -22.04 2.29 10.31
CA VAL A 232 -23.08 3.15 9.72
C VAL A 232 -24.45 2.47 9.82
N GLU A 233 -24.53 1.18 9.50
CA GLU A 233 -25.77 0.40 9.64
C GLU A 233 -26.24 0.36 11.11
N ALA A 234 -25.33 0.11 12.05
CA ALA A 234 -25.63 0.15 13.48
C ALA A 234 -26.18 1.52 13.90
N THR A 235 -25.59 2.61 13.41
CA THR A 235 -26.06 3.98 13.65
C THR A 235 -27.49 4.18 13.16
N LYS A 236 -27.79 3.73 11.94
CA LYS A 236 -29.14 3.78 11.35
C LYS A 236 -30.14 2.95 12.16
N ASN A 237 -29.75 1.76 12.61
CA ASN A 237 -30.59 0.88 13.43
C ASN A 237 -30.91 1.51 14.79
N VAL A 238 -29.94 2.18 15.43
CA VAL A 238 -30.16 2.93 16.68
C VAL A 238 -31.09 4.13 16.45
N GLU A 239 -30.95 4.84 15.33
CA GLU A 239 -31.85 5.95 14.98
C GLU A 239 -33.30 5.48 14.76
N LEU A 240 -33.49 4.42 13.97
CA LEU A 240 -34.80 3.82 13.72
C LEU A 240 -35.41 3.30 15.02
N GLY A 241 -34.65 2.55 15.83
CA GLY A 241 -35.11 2.04 17.12
C GLY A 241 -35.56 3.15 18.07
N ASN A 242 -34.83 4.27 18.12
CA ASN A 242 -35.24 5.44 18.91
C ASN A 242 -36.54 6.07 18.42
N LYS A 243 -36.74 6.12 17.09
CA LYS A 243 -37.98 6.64 16.50
C LYS A 243 -39.17 5.74 16.86
N GLU A 244 -39.00 4.43 16.78
CA GLU A 244 -40.03 3.45 17.17
C GLU A 244 -40.32 3.50 18.69
N LEU A 245 -39.29 3.62 19.53
CA LEU A 245 -39.45 3.82 20.98
C LEU A 245 -40.22 5.11 21.30
N SER A 246 -39.89 6.21 20.63
CA SER A 246 -40.59 7.48 20.79
C SER A 246 -42.07 7.38 20.39
N GLN A 247 -42.35 6.73 19.25
CA GLN A 247 -43.72 6.45 18.81
C GLN A 247 -44.48 5.56 19.80
N ALA A 248 -43.84 4.52 20.35
CA ALA A 248 -44.45 3.63 21.34
C ALA A 248 -44.78 4.37 22.65
N ILE A 249 -43.89 5.24 23.13
CA ILE A 249 -44.13 6.10 24.30
C ILE A 249 -45.31 7.04 24.04
N GLN A 250 -45.35 7.67 22.86
CA GLN A 250 -46.45 8.57 22.48
C GLN A 250 -47.79 7.83 22.40
N ARG A 251 -47.81 6.64 21.79
CA ARG A 251 -49.01 5.80 21.69
C ARG A 251 -49.50 5.33 23.06
N ASN A 252 -48.59 4.94 23.96
CA ASN A 252 -48.94 4.55 25.33
C ASN A 252 -49.55 5.72 26.13
N SER A 253 -48.95 6.91 26.02
CA SER A 253 -49.49 8.13 26.65
C SER A 253 -50.88 8.48 26.13
N SER A 254 -51.07 8.43 24.80
CA SER A 254 -52.38 8.66 24.17
C SER A 254 -53.43 7.67 24.62
N SER A 255 -53.08 6.38 24.74
CA SER A 255 -53.99 5.34 25.22
C SER A 255 -54.43 5.59 26.66
N ARG A 256 -53.51 6.01 27.54
CA ARG A 256 -53.82 6.33 28.93
C ARG A 256 -54.78 7.52 29.04
N THR A 257 -54.56 8.58 28.26
CA THR A 257 -55.44 9.75 28.23
C THR A 257 -56.84 9.39 27.73
N PHE A 258 -56.93 8.56 26.68
CA PHE A 258 -58.22 8.09 26.16
C PHE A 258 -59.00 7.27 27.19
N LEU A 259 -58.32 6.37 27.93
CA LEU A 259 -58.96 5.58 28.99
C LEU A 259 -59.49 6.46 30.12
N LEU A 260 -58.72 7.46 30.56
CA LEU A 260 -59.17 8.42 31.59
C LEU A 260 -60.39 9.23 31.14
N LEU A 261 -60.42 9.69 29.87
CA LEU A 261 -61.56 10.41 29.31
C LEU A 261 -62.80 9.51 29.23
N PHE A 262 -62.64 8.27 28.76
CA PHE A 262 -63.72 7.29 28.72
C PHE A 262 -64.33 7.02 30.10
N LEU A 263 -63.48 6.82 31.12
CA LEU A 263 -63.92 6.61 32.49
C LEU A 263 -64.70 7.83 33.00
N PHE A 264 -64.21 9.05 32.72
CA PHE A 264 -64.87 10.29 33.11
C PHE A 264 -66.26 10.43 32.47
N VAL A 265 -66.39 10.20 31.17
CA VAL A 265 -67.71 10.27 30.50
C VAL A 265 -68.68 9.23 31.06
N LEU A 266 -68.18 8.02 31.36
CA LEU A 266 -68.98 6.94 31.92
C LEU A 266 -69.49 7.28 33.34
N THR A 267 -68.64 7.83 34.21
CA THR A 267 -69.07 8.23 35.57
C THR A 267 -70.12 9.32 35.55
N PHE A 268 -69.97 10.34 34.70
CA PHE A 268 -70.99 11.39 34.53
C PHE A 268 -72.30 10.84 33.96
N SER A 269 -72.23 9.90 33.02
CA SER A 269 -73.42 9.26 32.46
C SER A 269 -74.22 8.49 33.52
N VAL A 270 -73.53 7.77 34.40
CA VAL A 270 -74.16 7.04 35.53
C VAL A 270 -74.80 8.00 36.53
N ILE A 271 -74.10 9.08 36.91
CA ILE A 271 -74.66 10.11 37.81
C ILE A 271 -75.91 10.77 37.21
N PHE A 272 -75.90 11.06 35.91
CA PHE A 272 -77.05 11.65 35.24
C PHE A 272 -78.25 10.70 35.19
N LEU A 273 -78.02 9.41 34.93
CA LEU A 273 -79.05 8.37 34.98
C LEU A 273 -79.64 8.22 36.39
N ASP A 274 -78.79 8.26 37.41
CA ASP A 274 -79.23 8.20 38.82
C ASP A 274 -80.05 9.43 39.23
N TRP A 275 -79.69 10.62 38.74
CA TRP A 275 -80.45 11.85 39.01
C TRP A 275 -81.81 11.89 38.29
N TYR A 276 -81.93 11.24 37.13
CA TYR A 276 -83.16 11.21 36.34
C TYR A 276 -84.14 10.11 36.78
N SER A 277 -83.65 9.05 37.42
CA SER A 277 -84.46 7.96 37.99
C SER A 277 -85.22 8.39 39.25
#